data_AF-A0A525JJ78-F1
#
_entry.id   AF-A0A525JJ78-F1
#
_cell.length_a   1.000
_cell.length_b   1.000
_cell.length_c   1.000
_cell.angle_alpha   90.00
_cell.angle_beta   90.00
_cell.angle_gamma   90.00
#
_symmetry.space_group_name_H-M   'P 1'
#
loop_
_entity.id
_entity.type
_entity.pdbx_description
1 polymer ?
#
loop_
_entity_poly.entity_id
_entity_poly.type
_entity_poly.pdbx_seq_one_letter_code
_entity_poly.pdbx_strand_id
1 'polypeptide(L)'
;MTSGASKTIGRLTLLASLAAAAAAQAQTPPGAPAAKPPVIARAEACLRQKVDRVVADEPDIAAAANFLVSYACADEVAGATRFLRNTAYVELFSAAFKAGAAAAAAAKPPAQSQGQTTGGANPAAAAAMAGALMSQLKVDPETGDVTAGPQATQINAALGQFSNIMGQFLPDNVPVPLRKLAGDLVLEARERHRAK
;
A
#
# COMPACT_ATOMS: atom_id res chain seq x y z
N MET A 1 69.41 16.59 7.44
CA MET A 1 69.65 16.16 8.84
C MET A 1 68.98 17.18 9.76
N THR A 2 68.52 16.74 10.93
CA THR A 2 67.70 17.42 12.00
C THR A 2 66.19 17.51 11.69
N SER A 3 65.33 16.65 12.27
CA SER A 3 64.80 16.67 13.66
C SER A 3 63.87 17.87 13.86
N GLY A 4 62.63 17.84 14.35
CA GLY A 4 61.85 16.92 15.17
C GLY A 4 60.78 17.77 15.92
N ALA A 5 59.81 17.14 16.59
CA ALA A 5 58.80 17.73 17.49
C ALA A 5 57.55 18.37 16.81
N SER A 6 56.33 18.28 17.32
CA SER A 6 55.83 17.68 18.56
C SER A 6 54.34 17.36 18.39
N LYS A 7 53.94 16.14 18.76
CA LYS A 7 52.55 15.78 19.04
C LYS A 7 52.06 16.62 20.21
N THR A 8 50.82 17.11 20.19
CA THR A 8 49.80 17.03 21.26
C THR A 8 48.60 17.91 20.85
N ILE A 9 47.54 17.32 20.28
CA ILE A 9 46.22 17.96 20.23
C ILE A 9 45.19 16.99 20.82
N GLY A 10 44.90 17.26 22.08
CA GLY A 10 43.58 17.19 22.72
C GLY A 10 42.59 16.15 22.25
N ARG A 11 42.56 15.02 22.96
CA ARG A 11 41.35 14.19 23.12
C ARG A 11 40.42 14.86 24.15
N LEU A 12 39.51 15.70 23.71
CA LEU A 12 38.32 16.19 24.44
C LEU A 12 37.40 16.70 23.32
N THR A 13 36.28 16.08 22.95
CA THR A 13 35.04 15.94 23.70
C THR A 13 34.15 14.97 22.92
N LEU A 14 33.96 13.74 23.42
CA LEU A 14 33.09 12.72 22.79
C LEU A 14 32.03 12.22 23.79
N LEU A 15 31.27 13.15 24.39
CA LEU A 15 30.22 12.82 25.37
C LEU A 15 29.05 13.80 25.25
N ALA A 16 28.35 13.83 24.11
CA ALA A 16 27.16 14.68 23.94
C ALA A 16 26.07 14.13 23.00
N SER A 17 26.00 12.81 22.75
CA SER A 17 25.08 12.30 21.70
C SER A 17 24.23 11.10 22.08
N LEU A 18 24.01 10.80 23.37
CA LEU A 18 23.22 9.64 23.80
C LEU A 18 21.88 9.93 24.51
N ALA A 19 21.34 11.15 24.40
CA ALA A 19 20.08 11.51 25.06
C ALA A 19 18.93 11.90 24.10
N ALA A 20 19.04 11.65 22.79
CA ALA A 20 17.99 11.99 21.82
C ALA A 20 17.20 10.79 21.25
N ALA A 21 17.59 9.55 21.55
CA ALA A 21 17.00 8.37 20.93
C ALA A 21 15.83 7.73 21.72
N ALA A 22 15.54 8.19 22.93
CA ALA A 22 14.55 7.56 23.81
C ALA A 22 13.16 8.24 23.82
N ALA A 23 13.00 9.40 23.16
CA ALA A 23 11.73 10.14 23.15
C ALA A 23 10.80 9.82 21.96
N ALA A 24 11.21 8.95 21.04
CA ALA A 24 10.45 8.67 19.82
C ALA A 24 9.48 7.49 19.92
N GLN A 25 9.43 6.79 21.06
CA GLN A 25 8.51 5.67 21.24
C GLN A 25 7.26 6.10 21.99
N ALA A 26 6.16 6.11 21.23
CA ALA A 26 4.81 5.80 21.70
C ALA A 26 4.04 6.89 22.47
N GLN A 27 3.69 7.97 21.78
CA GLN A 27 2.39 8.63 22.01
C GLN A 27 1.80 9.05 20.66
N THR A 28 1.27 8.10 19.88
CA THR A 28 0.27 8.45 18.87
C THR A 28 -1.00 8.85 19.61
N PRO A 29 -1.46 10.11 19.52
CA PRO A 29 -2.69 10.54 20.16
C PRO A 29 -3.86 9.66 19.69
N PRO A 30 -4.77 9.25 20.58
CA PRO A 30 -6.03 8.65 20.14
C PRO A 30 -6.76 9.67 19.25
N GLY A 31 -6.93 9.32 17.97
CA GLY A 31 -7.49 10.20 16.94
C GLY A 31 -6.48 10.74 15.91
N ALA A 32 -5.19 10.37 16.01
CA ALA A 32 -4.27 10.61 14.91
C ALA A 32 -4.77 9.86 13.66
N PRO A 33 -4.89 10.54 12.50
CA PRO A 33 -5.29 9.89 11.26
C PRO A 33 -4.36 8.72 10.99
N ALA A 34 -4.92 7.59 10.55
CA ALA A 34 -4.13 6.41 10.23
C ALA A 34 -2.98 6.81 9.29
N ALA A 35 -1.76 6.36 9.63
CA ALA A 35 -0.58 6.72 8.86
C ALA A 35 -0.78 6.31 7.40
N LYS A 36 -0.53 7.26 6.49
CA LYS A 36 -0.64 7.02 5.04
C LYS A 36 0.32 5.89 4.65
N PRO A 37 -0.11 4.89 3.85
CA PRO A 37 0.75 3.82 3.39
C PRO A 37 2.01 4.35 2.68
N PRO A 38 3.21 3.81 2.97
CA PRO A 38 4.47 4.25 2.37
C PRO A 38 4.45 4.30 0.85
N VAL A 39 3.85 3.31 0.19
CA VAL A 39 3.74 3.27 -1.28
C VAL A 39 2.94 4.46 -1.86
N ILE A 40 1.88 4.89 -1.17
CA ILE A 40 1.11 6.08 -1.56
C ILE A 40 1.95 7.34 -1.31
N ALA A 41 2.62 7.43 -0.15
CA ALA A 41 3.47 8.57 0.16
C ALA A 41 4.62 8.75 -0.86
N ARG A 42 5.23 7.66 -1.34
CA ARG A 42 6.25 7.70 -2.39
C ARG A 42 5.70 8.20 -3.72
N ALA A 43 4.53 7.75 -4.14
CA ALA A 43 3.88 8.25 -5.36
C ALA A 43 3.66 9.76 -5.30
N GLU A 44 3.09 10.26 -4.18
CA GLU A 44 2.88 11.69 -4.02
C GLU A 44 4.19 12.49 -3.94
N ALA A 45 5.22 11.93 -3.32
CA ALA A 45 6.54 12.56 -3.26
C ALA A 45 7.16 12.68 -4.66
N CYS A 46 7.06 11.64 -5.50
CA CYS A 46 7.54 11.69 -6.88
C CYS A 46 6.81 12.80 -7.67
N LEU A 47 5.47 12.85 -7.59
CA LEU A 47 4.68 13.87 -8.29
C LEU A 47 5.13 15.28 -7.92
N ARG A 48 5.32 15.56 -6.62
CA ARG A 48 5.79 16.87 -6.13
C ARG A 48 7.21 17.20 -6.58
N GLN A 49 8.10 16.21 -6.67
CA GLN A 49 9.49 16.42 -7.06
C GLN A 49 9.66 16.65 -8.57
N LYS A 50 8.80 16.05 -9.40
CA LYS A 50 8.94 16.07 -10.86
C LYS A 50 8.10 17.14 -11.57
N VAL A 51 7.11 17.72 -10.89
CA VAL A 51 6.13 18.64 -11.51
C VAL A 51 6.78 19.83 -12.23
N ASP A 52 7.72 20.53 -11.60
CA ASP A 52 8.30 21.74 -12.20
C ASP A 52 9.04 21.44 -13.51
N ARG A 53 9.72 20.28 -13.57
CA ARG A 53 10.36 19.81 -14.80
C ARG A 53 9.34 19.49 -15.88
N VAL A 54 8.30 18.72 -15.55
CA VAL A 54 7.29 18.33 -16.53
C VAL A 54 6.53 19.55 -17.07
N VAL A 55 6.22 20.54 -16.23
CA VAL A 55 5.56 21.77 -16.65
C VAL A 55 6.45 22.65 -17.53
N ALA A 56 7.77 22.59 -17.37
CA ALA A 56 8.70 23.27 -18.27
C ALA A 56 8.75 22.61 -19.66
N ASP A 57 8.63 21.29 -19.73
CA ASP A 57 8.73 20.51 -20.97
C ASP A 57 7.37 20.37 -21.69
N GLU A 58 6.23 20.46 -20.99
CA GLU A 58 4.89 20.21 -21.53
C GLU A 58 3.95 21.42 -21.35
N PRO A 59 3.62 22.15 -22.44
CA PRO A 59 2.82 23.37 -22.41
C PRO A 59 1.31 23.15 -22.27
N ASP A 60 0.77 21.93 -22.41
CA ASP A 60 -0.62 21.63 -22.06
C ASP A 60 -0.80 21.10 -20.61
N ILE A 61 -1.84 21.57 -19.91
CA ILE A 61 -2.07 21.22 -18.49
C ILE A 61 -2.44 19.75 -18.35
N ALA A 62 -3.34 19.26 -19.20
CA ALA A 62 -3.83 17.90 -19.11
C ALA A 62 -2.75 16.90 -19.54
N ALA A 63 -1.99 17.23 -20.60
CA ALA A 63 -0.84 16.47 -21.05
C ALA A 63 0.25 16.40 -19.98
N ALA A 64 0.58 17.51 -19.31
CA ALA A 64 1.58 17.52 -18.24
C ALA A 64 1.15 16.65 -17.05
N ALA A 65 -0.12 16.76 -16.62
CA ALA A 65 -0.65 15.95 -15.52
C ALA A 65 -0.66 14.45 -15.88
N ASN A 66 -1.06 14.11 -17.10
CA ASN A 66 -1.01 12.74 -17.60
C ASN A 66 0.43 12.22 -17.72
N PHE A 67 1.35 13.04 -18.21
CA PHE A 67 2.76 12.69 -18.34
C PHE A 67 3.39 12.41 -16.97
N LEU A 68 3.05 13.20 -15.95
CA LEU A 68 3.49 12.97 -14.58
C LEU A 68 3.10 11.60 -14.06
N VAL A 69 1.82 11.21 -14.20
CA VAL A 69 1.32 9.97 -13.61
C VAL A 69 1.60 8.73 -14.47
N SER A 70 1.69 8.88 -15.79
CA SER A 70 1.82 7.76 -16.73
C SER A 70 3.26 7.50 -17.17
N TYR A 71 4.18 8.47 -17.00
CA TYR A 71 5.57 8.34 -17.43
C TYR A 71 6.57 8.77 -16.35
N ALA A 72 6.50 10.01 -15.87
CA ALA A 72 7.55 10.55 -14.98
C ALA A 72 7.60 9.88 -13.59
N CYS A 73 6.45 9.41 -13.10
CA CYS A 73 6.27 8.72 -11.82
C CYS A 73 5.52 7.39 -11.99
N ALA A 74 5.65 6.75 -13.14
CA ALA A 74 4.85 5.57 -13.50
C ALA A 74 5.01 4.43 -12.49
N ASP A 75 6.24 4.15 -12.03
CA ASP A 75 6.53 3.03 -11.13
C ASP A 75 5.90 3.24 -9.75
N GLU A 76 6.06 4.43 -9.16
CA GLU A 76 5.49 4.76 -7.86
C GLU A 76 3.95 4.81 -7.92
N VAL A 77 3.40 5.38 -8.97
CA VAL A 77 1.95 5.42 -9.21
C VAL A 77 1.40 3.99 -9.40
N ALA A 78 2.10 3.12 -10.11
CA ALA A 78 1.72 1.71 -10.28
C ALA A 78 1.75 0.97 -8.94
N GLY A 79 2.74 1.21 -8.09
CA GLY A 79 2.78 0.66 -6.72
C GLY A 79 1.57 1.11 -5.88
N ALA A 80 1.26 2.41 -5.89
CA ALA A 80 0.10 2.94 -5.16
C ALA A 80 -1.23 2.40 -5.71
N THR A 81 -1.33 2.24 -7.03
CA THR A 81 -2.48 1.63 -7.71
C THR A 81 -2.66 0.18 -7.27
N ARG A 82 -1.58 -0.60 -7.27
CA ARG A 82 -1.58 -1.99 -6.78
C ARG A 82 -2.08 -2.07 -5.34
N PHE A 83 -1.55 -1.22 -4.46
CA PHE A 83 -1.96 -1.18 -3.05
C PHE A 83 -3.46 -0.90 -2.90
N LEU A 84 -3.98 0.16 -3.52
CA LEU A 84 -5.39 0.54 -3.38
C LEU A 84 -6.31 -0.53 -3.93
N ARG A 85 -5.98 -1.07 -5.10
CA ARG A 85 -6.76 -2.14 -5.74
C ARG A 85 -6.75 -3.42 -4.92
N ASN A 86 -5.56 -3.87 -4.49
CA ASN A 86 -5.42 -5.10 -3.70
C ASN A 86 -6.08 -4.96 -2.33
N THR A 87 -6.03 -3.76 -1.72
CA THR A 87 -6.74 -3.48 -0.46
C THR A 87 -8.25 -3.59 -0.66
N ALA A 88 -8.78 -2.95 -1.70
CA ALA A 88 -10.20 -3.05 -2.04
C ALA A 88 -10.63 -4.49 -2.34
N TYR A 89 -9.81 -5.29 -3.02
CA TYR A 89 -10.11 -6.71 -3.26
C TYR A 89 -10.13 -7.51 -1.96
N VAL A 90 -9.10 -7.40 -1.13
CA VAL A 90 -9.04 -8.13 0.15
C VAL A 90 -10.21 -7.75 1.04
N GLU A 91 -10.58 -6.47 1.10
CA GLU A 91 -11.75 -5.99 1.84
C GLU A 91 -13.07 -6.54 1.27
N LEU A 92 -13.27 -6.46 -0.04
CA LEU A 92 -14.47 -6.95 -0.72
C LEU A 92 -14.65 -8.46 -0.49
N PHE A 93 -13.60 -9.25 -0.70
CA PHE A 93 -13.68 -10.68 -0.46
C PHE A 93 -13.88 -10.99 1.03
N SER A 94 -13.16 -10.34 1.94
CA SER A 94 -13.36 -10.50 3.38
C SER A 94 -14.81 -10.22 3.79
N ALA A 95 -15.43 -9.16 3.24
CA ALA A 95 -16.83 -8.84 3.47
C ALA A 95 -17.79 -9.89 2.86
N ALA A 96 -17.56 -10.31 1.63
CA ALA A 96 -18.38 -11.32 0.95
C ALA A 96 -18.35 -12.67 1.69
N PHE A 97 -17.17 -13.11 2.15
CA PHE A 97 -17.03 -14.33 2.93
C PHE A 97 -17.69 -14.23 4.30
N LYS A 98 -17.55 -13.09 5.00
CA LYS A 98 -18.26 -12.85 6.26
C LYS A 98 -19.78 -12.88 6.07
N ALA A 99 -20.29 -12.25 5.02
CA ALA A 99 -21.72 -12.25 4.69
C ALA A 99 -22.21 -13.67 4.32
N GLY A 100 -21.45 -14.42 3.52
CA GLY A 100 -21.77 -15.82 3.18
C GLY A 100 -21.75 -16.75 4.40
N ALA A 101 -20.79 -16.59 5.30
CA ALA A 101 -20.74 -17.33 6.55
C ALA A 101 -21.92 -17.00 7.47
N ALA A 102 -22.31 -15.72 7.57
CA ALA A 102 -23.49 -15.29 8.32
C ALA A 102 -24.79 -15.83 7.72
N ALA A 103 -24.93 -15.83 6.40
CA ALA A 103 -26.09 -16.39 5.70
C ALA A 103 -26.17 -17.92 5.84
N ALA A 104 -25.04 -18.62 5.77
CA ALA A 104 -24.96 -20.08 5.99
C ALA A 104 -25.26 -20.46 7.45
N ALA A 105 -24.88 -19.62 8.42
CA ALA A 105 -25.21 -19.81 9.83
C ALA A 105 -26.70 -19.50 10.13
N ALA A 106 -27.31 -18.58 9.39
CA ALA A 106 -28.74 -18.24 9.51
C ALA A 106 -29.66 -19.21 8.76
N ALA A 107 -29.14 -19.97 7.80
CA ALA A 107 -29.87 -21.04 7.13
C ALA A 107 -30.09 -22.20 8.11
N LYS A 108 -31.34 -22.35 8.59
CA LYS A 108 -31.77 -23.49 9.40
C LYS A 108 -31.44 -24.78 8.63
N PRO A 109 -30.70 -25.75 9.20
CA PRO A 109 -30.40 -26.98 8.49
C PRO A 109 -31.73 -27.66 8.11
N PRO A 110 -31.93 -28.07 6.83
CA PRO A 110 -33.08 -28.90 6.50
C PRO A 110 -32.99 -30.15 7.36
N ALA A 111 -34.12 -30.56 7.94
CA ALA A 111 -34.23 -31.77 8.73
C ALA A 111 -33.60 -32.93 7.96
N GLN A 112 -32.62 -33.58 8.58
CA GLN A 112 -31.85 -34.67 7.98
C GLN A 112 -32.79 -35.80 7.54
N SER A 113 -32.96 -35.99 6.23
CA SER A 113 -33.32 -37.28 5.67
C SER A 113 -32.08 -38.17 5.83
N GLN A 114 -32.12 -39.09 6.80
CA GLN A 114 -31.09 -40.10 7.00
C GLN A 114 -30.89 -40.91 5.72
N GLY A 115 -29.68 -40.89 5.17
CA GLY A 115 -29.27 -41.82 4.12
C GLY A 115 -28.53 -41.19 2.95
N GLN A 116 -27.35 -40.60 3.18
CA GLN A 116 -26.30 -40.60 2.14
C GLN A 116 -24.93 -40.30 2.74
N THR A 117 -24.09 -41.32 2.78
CA THR A 117 -22.64 -41.22 2.89
C THR A 117 -22.06 -40.77 1.54
N THR A 118 -21.94 -39.47 1.34
CA THR A 118 -21.00 -38.88 0.38
C THR A 118 -20.44 -37.62 1.03
N GLY A 119 -19.12 -37.43 0.99
CA GLY A 119 -18.35 -36.38 1.66
C GLY A 119 -18.86 -34.95 1.45
N GLY A 120 -19.95 -34.60 2.12
CA GLY A 120 -20.60 -33.30 2.09
C GLY A 120 -19.95 -32.40 3.12
N ALA A 121 -19.01 -31.58 2.69
CA ALA A 121 -18.47 -30.52 3.53
C ALA A 121 -19.62 -29.65 4.05
N ASN A 122 -19.74 -29.54 5.37
CA ASN A 122 -20.73 -28.66 6.00
C ASN A 122 -20.52 -27.23 5.46
N PRO A 123 -21.52 -26.61 4.80
CA PRO A 123 -21.35 -25.30 4.15
C PRO A 123 -20.96 -24.20 5.13
N ALA A 124 -21.39 -24.29 6.39
CA ALA A 124 -20.94 -23.38 7.45
C ALA A 124 -19.46 -23.58 7.80
N ALA A 125 -18.97 -24.83 7.81
CA ALA A 125 -17.55 -25.12 8.01
C ALA A 125 -16.71 -24.68 6.81
N ALA A 126 -17.20 -24.85 5.58
CA ALA A 126 -16.55 -24.38 4.36
C ALA A 126 -16.46 -22.84 4.31
N ALA A 127 -17.54 -22.14 4.68
CA ALA A 127 -17.55 -20.68 4.76
C ALA A 127 -16.64 -20.15 5.89
N ALA A 128 -16.59 -20.83 7.04
CA ALA A 128 -15.66 -20.50 8.13
C ALA A 128 -14.20 -20.73 7.72
N MET A 129 -13.91 -21.83 7.00
CA MET A 129 -12.58 -22.12 6.48
C MET A 129 -12.15 -21.08 5.44
N ALA A 130 -13.07 -20.67 4.55
CA ALA A 130 -12.80 -19.65 3.55
C ALA A 130 -12.62 -18.25 4.19
N GLY A 131 -13.42 -17.90 5.20
CA GLY A 131 -13.23 -16.67 5.98
C GLY A 131 -11.91 -16.65 6.75
N ALA A 132 -11.49 -17.79 7.31
CA ALA A 132 -10.18 -17.95 7.96
C ALA A 132 -9.01 -17.93 6.95
N LEU A 133 -9.24 -18.38 5.71
CA LEU A 133 -8.27 -18.27 4.63
C LEU A 133 -8.01 -16.80 4.28
N MET A 134 -9.08 -16.02 4.07
CA MET A 134 -8.99 -14.63 3.64
C MET A 134 -8.51 -13.68 4.73
N SER A 135 -8.70 -14.00 6.01
CA SER A 135 -8.17 -13.20 7.12
C SER A 135 -6.63 -13.24 7.23
N GLN A 136 -5.98 -14.18 6.52
CA GLN A 136 -4.52 -14.28 6.46
C GLN A 136 -3.90 -13.56 5.26
N LEU A 137 -4.70 -13.07 4.31
CA LEU A 137 -4.23 -12.22 3.23
C LEU A 137 -4.07 -10.79 3.75
N LYS A 138 -2.89 -10.23 3.53
CA LYS A 138 -2.56 -8.85 3.86
C LYS A 138 -1.98 -8.19 2.63
N VAL A 139 -2.21 -6.89 2.49
CA VAL A 139 -1.56 -6.10 1.44
C VAL A 139 -0.29 -5.52 2.04
N ASP A 140 0.84 -5.74 1.39
CA ASP A 140 2.11 -5.16 1.80
C ASP A 140 2.03 -3.62 1.62
N PRO A 141 2.16 -2.82 2.69
CA PRO A 141 2.10 -1.37 2.60
C PRO A 141 3.31 -0.77 1.86
N GLU A 142 4.38 -1.54 1.67
CA GLU A 142 5.55 -1.15 0.89
C GLU A 142 5.36 -1.42 -0.60
N THR A 143 4.99 -2.63 -1.02
CA THR A 143 4.93 -2.93 -2.47
C THR A 143 3.53 -2.77 -3.07
N GLY A 144 2.50 -2.83 -2.22
CA GLY A 144 1.11 -2.94 -2.65
C GLY A 144 0.70 -4.36 -3.05
N ASP A 145 1.58 -5.36 -2.93
CA ASP A 145 1.27 -6.74 -3.30
C ASP A 145 0.47 -7.47 -2.22
N VAL A 146 -0.36 -8.43 -2.63
CA VAL A 146 -1.01 -9.33 -1.67
C VAL A 146 0.03 -10.34 -1.18
N THR A 147 0.24 -10.36 0.13
CA THR A 147 1.08 -11.32 0.85
C THR A 147 0.20 -12.21 1.72
N ALA A 148 0.62 -13.46 1.88
CA ALA A 148 -0.03 -14.39 2.78
C ALA A 148 0.80 -14.49 4.07
N GLY A 149 0.14 -14.49 5.23
CA GLY A 149 0.82 -14.64 6.51
C GLY A 149 1.61 -15.97 6.64
N PRO A 150 2.50 -16.11 7.63
CA PRO A 150 3.36 -17.30 7.77
C PRO A 150 2.60 -18.62 8.01
N GLN A 151 1.32 -18.55 8.38
CA GLN A 151 0.43 -19.71 8.55
C GLN A 151 -0.46 -19.98 7.32
N ALA A 152 -0.20 -19.30 6.21
CA ALA A 152 -0.94 -19.44 4.97
C ALA A 152 -0.77 -20.83 4.36
N THR A 153 -1.90 -21.47 4.07
CA THR A 153 -1.94 -22.70 3.28
C THR A 153 -1.53 -22.41 1.82
N GLN A 154 -1.19 -23.44 1.04
CA GLN A 154 -0.86 -23.28 -0.38
C GLN A 154 -1.95 -22.54 -1.18
N ILE A 155 -3.22 -22.70 -0.76
CA ILE A 155 -4.37 -22.03 -1.38
C ILE A 155 -4.32 -20.51 -1.14
N ASN A 156 -3.87 -20.05 0.02
CA ASN A 156 -3.69 -18.62 0.31
C ASN A 156 -2.58 -17.98 -0.52
N ALA A 157 -1.47 -18.70 -0.71
CA ALA A 157 -0.40 -18.24 -1.59
C ALA A 157 -0.88 -18.14 -3.05
N ALA A 158 -1.65 -19.13 -3.52
CA ALA A 158 -2.24 -19.11 -4.86
C ALA A 158 -3.25 -17.96 -5.05
N LEU A 159 -4.07 -17.64 -4.04
CA LEU A 159 -5.00 -16.51 -4.07
C LEU A 159 -4.27 -15.16 -4.10
N GLY A 160 -3.20 -15.01 -3.31
CA GLY A 160 -2.35 -13.82 -3.37
C GLY A 160 -1.72 -13.62 -4.75
N GLN A 161 -1.17 -14.70 -5.34
CA GLN A 161 -0.66 -14.68 -6.70
C GLN A 161 -1.75 -14.37 -7.74
N PHE A 162 -2.93 -14.98 -7.60
CA PHE A 162 -4.06 -14.72 -8.50
C PHE A 162 -4.52 -13.26 -8.43
N SER A 163 -4.62 -12.67 -7.23
CA SER A 163 -4.95 -11.25 -7.06
C SER A 163 -3.92 -10.34 -7.72
N ASN A 164 -2.63 -10.67 -7.60
CA ASN A 164 -1.55 -9.91 -8.23
C ASN A 164 -1.61 -10.02 -9.76
N ILE A 165 -1.90 -11.21 -10.29
CA ILE A 165 -2.04 -11.48 -11.73
C ILE A 165 -3.28 -10.79 -12.31
N MET A 166 -4.46 -10.98 -11.71
CA MET A 166 -5.70 -10.33 -12.14
C MET A 166 -5.57 -8.82 -12.13
N GLY A 167 -4.83 -8.29 -11.17
CA GLY A 167 -4.49 -6.89 -11.09
C GLY A 167 -3.72 -6.34 -12.29
N GLN A 168 -3.00 -7.16 -13.05
CA GLN A 168 -2.30 -6.77 -14.28
C GLN A 168 -3.22 -6.70 -15.50
N PHE A 169 -4.39 -7.35 -15.46
CA PHE A 169 -5.34 -7.42 -16.58
C PHE A 169 -6.40 -6.32 -16.56
N LEU A 170 -6.57 -5.61 -15.44
CA LEU A 170 -7.41 -4.41 -15.41
C LEU A 170 -6.61 -3.24 -15.99
N PRO A 171 -7.22 -2.40 -16.85
CA PRO A 171 -6.54 -1.23 -17.40
C PRO A 171 -5.99 -0.39 -16.25
N ASP A 172 -4.75 0.09 -16.41
CA ASP A 172 -4.01 0.93 -15.46
C ASP A 172 -4.77 2.25 -15.19
N ASN A 173 -5.77 2.16 -14.32
CA ASN A 173 -6.56 3.28 -13.90
C ASN A 173 -5.82 3.95 -12.75
N VAL A 174 -5.10 5.02 -13.07
CA VAL A 174 -4.47 5.87 -12.06
C VAL A 174 -5.54 6.29 -11.03
N PRO A 175 -5.29 6.06 -9.73
CA PRO A 175 -6.23 6.40 -8.66
C PRO A 175 -6.68 7.85 -8.75
N VAL A 176 -7.99 8.10 -8.57
CA VAL A 176 -8.57 9.46 -8.61
C VAL A 176 -7.81 10.46 -7.72
N PRO A 177 -7.41 10.11 -6.47
CA PRO A 177 -6.65 11.04 -5.63
C PRO A 177 -5.30 11.44 -6.22
N LEU A 178 -4.58 10.51 -6.86
CA LEU A 178 -3.28 10.79 -7.48
C LEU A 178 -3.43 11.60 -8.77
N ARG A 179 -4.46 11.33 -9.57
CA ARG A 179 -4.80 12.16 -10.75
C ARG A 179 -5.13 13.59 -10.36
N LYS A 180 -5.96 13.76 -9.32
CA LYS A 180 -6.31 15.07 -8.80
C LYS A 180 -5.06 15.81 -8.31
N LEU A 181 -4.23 15.16 -7.50
CA LEU A 181 -2.99 15.74 -7.00
C LEU A 181 -2.07 16.18 -8.14
N ALA A 182 -1.90 15.34 -9.17
CA ALA A 182 -1.08 15.70 -10.34
C ALA A 182 -1.62 16.95 -11.05
N GLY A 183 -2.95 17.05 -11.24
CA GLY A 183 -3.58 18.22 -11.83
C GLY A 183 -3.37 19.49 -10.99
N ASP A 184 -3.60 19.41 -9.68
CA ASP A 184 -3.43 20.52 -8.74
C ASP A 184 -1.97 21.02 -8.74
N LEU A 185 -0.99 20.10 -8.72
CA LEU A 185 0.43 20.43 -8.76
C LEU A 185 0.83 21.13 -10.07
N VAL A 186 0.32 20.66 -11.22
CA VAL A 186 0.60 21.28 -12.53
C VAL A 186 0.06 22.70 -12.60
N LEU A 187 -1.16 22.92 -12.09
CA LEU A 187 -1.75 24.27 -12.02
C LEU A 187 -0.89 25.19 -11.14
N GLU A 188 -0.53 24.73 -9.94
CA GLU A 188 0.29 25.50 -9.01
C GLU A 188 1.67 25.84 -9.59
N ALA A 189 2.33 24.87 -10.24
CA ALA A 189 3.63 25.08 -10.88
C ALA A 189 3.56 26.13 -12.00
N ARG A 190 2.48 26.14 -12.78
CA ARG A 190 2.29 27.14 -13.83
C ARG A 190 2.06 28.54 -13.28
N GLU A 191 1.28 28.65 -12.21
CA GLU A 191 1.10 29.93 -11.52
C GLU A 191 2.44 30.48 -11.03
N ARG A 192 3.29 29.61 -10.44
CA ARG A 192 4.65 29.98 -10.04
C ARG A 192 5.54 30.40 -11.22
N HIS A 193 5.39 29.76 -12.39
CA HIS A 193 6.18 30.10 -13.58
C HIS A 193 5.74 31.41 -14.23
N ARG A 194 4.45 31.76 -14.16
CA ARG A 194 3.92 33.04 -14.67
C ARG A 194 4.28 34.23 -13.79
N ALA A 195 4.51 34.01 -12.51
CA ALA A 195 4.89 35.04 -11.55
C ALA A 195 6.39 35.39 -11.57
N LYS A 196 7.20 34.65 -12.34
CA LYS A 196 8.65 34.88 -12.54
C LYS A 196 8.90 35.57 -13.86
#